data_AF-A0AAQ4DH24-F1
#
_entry.id   AF-A0AAQ4DH24-F1
#
_cell.length_a   1.000
_cell.length_b   1.000
_cell.length_c   1.000
_cell.angle_alpha   90.00
_cell.angle_beta   90.00
_cell.angle_gamma   90.00
#
_symmetry.space_group_name_H-M   'P 1'
#
loop_
_entity.id
_entity.type
_entity.pdbx_description
1 polymer ?
#
loop_
_entity_poly.entity_id
_entity_poly.type
_entity_poly.pdbx_seq_one_letter_code
_entity_poly.pdbx_strand_id
1 'polypeptide(L)'
;MADSLSLDFPSIKRDLLRSRRECSLRGLRQSAKWASELAYALRDVEASPPIDPADAGDDLDDTYYLAKSYLDLQEYDRVAYFTRGSAGASQFLHYYARYLSDEKKRLDDTVEPITATDRVASQEMKDLQVCAGSPFLFDVEWSHEVQT
;
A
#
# COMPACT_ATOMS: atom_id res chain seq x y z
N MET A 1 -43.83 0.95 -1.81
CA MET A 1 -43.46 1.66 -0.57
C MET A 1 -42.21 0.96 -0.08
N ALA A 2 -41.04 1.57 -0.26
CA ALA A 2 -39.81 0.96 0.23
C ALA A 2 -39.76 1.21 1.74
N ASP A 3 -39.87 0.15 2.53
CA ASP A 3 -39.52 0.19 3.95
C ASP A 3 -38.10 0.74 4.03
N SER A 4 -37.95 1.90 4.65
CA SER A 4 -36.64 2.44 4.98
C SER A 4 -35.97 1.43 5.91
N LEU A 5 -35.02 0.66 5.38
CA LEU A 5 -34.20 -0.27 6.15
C LEU A 5 -33.55 0.52 7.29
N SER A 6 -34.09 0.38 8.50
CA SER A 6 -33.48 0.95 9.69
C SER A 6 -32.21 0.15 9.99
N LEU A 7 -31.08 0.61 9.46
CA LEU A 7 -29.80 -0.04 9.65
C LEU A 7 -29.16 0.42 10.95
N ASP A 8 -28.83 -0.54 11.81
CA ASP A 8 -28.08 -0.30 13.05
C ASP A 8 -26.58 -0.26 12.75
N PHE A 9 -26.07 0.92 12.38
CA PHE A 9 -24.67 1.12 12.03
C PHE A 9 -23.68 0.70 13.14
N PRO A 10 -23.89 1.01 14.43
CA PRO A 10 -23.04 0.53 15.51
C PRO A 10 -22.90 -1.00 15.59
N SER A 11 -24.00 -1.74 15.44
CA SER A 11 -23.96 -3.21 15.42
C SER A 11 -23.28 -3.74 14.16
N ILE A 12 -23.57 -3.14 13.00
CA ILE A 12 -22.92 -3.49 11.74
C ILE A 12 -21.41 -3.28 11.83
N LYS A 13 -20.94 -2.15 12.38
CA LYS A 13 -19.52 -1.89 12.54
C LYS A 13 -18.86 -2.94 13.44
N ARG A 14 -19.46 -3.29 14.58
CA ARG A 14 -18.97 -4.35 15.47
C ARG A 14 -18.81 -5.68 14.71
N ASP A 15 -19.83 -6.08 13.94
CA ASP A 15 -19.82 -7.34 13.23
C ASP A 15 -18.79 -7.36 12.08
N LEU A 16 -18.54 -6.21 11.43
CA LEU A 16 -17.47 -6.03 10.46
C LEU A 16 -16.08 -6.14 11.10
N LEU A 17 -15.87 -5.52 12.26
CA LEU A 17 -14.60 -5.60 13.00
C LEU A 17 -14.28 -7.04 13.42
N ARG A 18 -15.29 -7.77 13.90
CA ARG A 18 -15.19 -9.21 14.19
C ARG A 18 -14.84 -10.01 12.94
N SER A 19 -15.61 -9.82 11.86
CA SER A 19 -15.40 -10.52 10.59
C SER A 19 -14.01 -10.30 10.00
N ARG A 20 -13.51 -9.06 10.05
CA ARG A 20 -12.14 -8.69 9.67
C ARG A 20 -11.11 -9.52 10.40
N ARG A 21 -11.19 -9.55 11.74
CA ARG A 21 -10.26 -10.30 12.60
C ARG A 21 -10.31 -11.79 12.29
N GLU A 22 -11.51 -12.36 12.26
CA GLU A 22 -11.72 -13.79 12.03
C GLU A 22 -11.25 -14.25 10.64
N CYS A 23 -11.50 -13.45 9.60
CA CYS A 23 -11.03 -13.71 8.25
C CYS A 23 -9.51 -13.60 8.16
N SER A 24 -8.91 -12.58 8.81
CA SER A 24 -7.46 -12.40 8.84
C SER A 24 -6.76 -13.58 9.50
N LEU A 25 -7.27 -14.08 10.64
CA LEU A 25 -6.71 -15.24 11.34
C LEU A 25 -6.75 -16.52 10.50
N ARG A 26 -7.76 -16.68 9.65
CA ARG A 26 -7.94 -17.85 8.76
C ARG A 26 -7.25 -17.71 7.41
N GLY A 27 -6.62 -16.57 7.12
CA GLY A 27 -5.99 -16.29 5.84
C GLY A 27 -6.96 -15.97 4.70
N LEU A 28 -8.22 -15.62 5.00
CA LEU A 28 -9.23 -15.23 4.02
C LEU A 28 -9.03 -13.76 3.60
N ARG A 29 -7.95 -13.49 2.86
CA ARG A 29 -7.43 -12.14 2.61
C ARG A 29 -8.43 -11.21 1.91
N GLN A 30 -9.14 -11.70 0.90
CA GLN A 30 -10.13 -10.86 0.18
C GLN A 30 -11.30 -10.49 1.11
N SER A 31 -11.87 -11.45 1.84
CA SER A 31 -12.95 -11.17 2.79
C SER A 31 -12.51 -10.21 3.89
N ALA A 32 -11.28 -10.37 4.41
CA ALA A 32 -10.72 -9.45 5.39
C ALA A 32 -10.57 -8.03 4.81
N LYS A 33 -10.14 -7.87 3.56
CA LYS A 33 -10.07 -6.58 2.86
C LYS A 33 -11.44 -5.92 2.77
N TRP A 34 -12.45 -6.64 2.27
CA TRP A 34 -13.81 -6.12 2.13
C TRP A 34 -14.37 -5.69 3.49
N ALA A 35 -14.19 -6.50 4.53
CA ALA A 35 -14.60 -6.14 5.88
C ALA A 35 -13.88 -4.88 6.39
N SER A 36 -12.58 -4.75 6.14
CA SER A 36 -11.81 -3.54 6.48
C SER A 36 -12.26 -2.30 5.71
N GLU A 37 -12.55 -2.41 4.40
CA GLU A 37 -13.02 -1.29 3.57
C GLU A 37 -14.37 -0.77 4.07
N LEU A 38 -15.31 -1.68 4.40
CA LEU A 38 -16.61 -1.32 4.95
C LEU A 38 -16.50 -0.73 6.37
N ALA A 39 -15.64 -1.32 7.23
CA ALA A 39 -15.38 -0.77 8.55
C ALA A 39 -14.78 0.64 8.49
N TYR A 40 -13.84 0.87 7.57
CA TYR A 40 -13.24 2.20 7.33
C TYR A 40 -14.24 3.23 6.79
N ALA A 41 -15.21 2.80 5.98
CA ALA A 41 -16.32 3.67 5.56
C ALA A 41 -17.18 4.12 6.74
N LEU A 42 -17.22 3.32 7.82
CA LEU A 42 -17.91 3.62 9.08
C LEU A 42 -16.94 4.13 10.18
N ARG A 43 -15.75 4.63 9.83
CA ARG A 43 -14.74 5.06 10.82
C ARG A 43 -15.26 6.10 11.82
N ASP A 44 -16.16 6.97 11.37
CA ASP A 44 -16.74 8.05 12.19
C ASP A 44 -17.90 7.57 13.10
N VAL A 45 -18.28 6.29 13.01
CA VAL A 45 -19.32 5.66 13.84
C VAL A 45 -18.66 4.87 14.96
N GLU A 46 -19.12 5.07 16.20
CA GLU A 46 -18.68 4.25 17.34
C GLU A 46 -19.31 2.86 17.27
N ALA A 47 -18.50 1.81 17.40
CA ALA A 47 -18.97 0.44 17.34
C ALA A 47 -19.70 0.05 18.64
N SER A 48 -20.72 -0.81 18.53
CA SER A 48 -21.30 -1.45 19.70
C SER A 48 -20.21 -2.25 20.44
N PRO A 49 -20.26 -2.33 21.78
CA PRO A 49 -19.31 -3.14 22.55
C PRO A 49 -19.27 -4.58 22.05
N PRO A 50 -18.09 -5.23 22.10
CA PRO A 50 -17.95 -6.63 21.72
C PRO A 50 -18.81 -7.52 22.64
N ILE A 51 -19.43 -8.54 22.06
CA ILE A 51 -20.27 -9.50 22.80
C ILE A 51 -19.39 -10.42 23.65
N ASP A 52 -18.30 -10.91 23.05
CA ASP A 52 -17.33 -11.77 23.71
C ASP A 52 -16.07 -10.96 24.05
N PRO A 53 -15.49 -11.09 25.26
CA PRO A 53 -14.27 -10.37 25.63
C PRO A 53 -13.07 -10.74 24.76
N ALA A 54 -13.09 -11.91 24.13
CA ALA A 54 -12.08 -12.36 23.18
C ALA A 54 -12.11 -11.60 21.83
N ASP A 55 -13.20 -10.86 21.56
CA ASP A 55 -13.39 -10.03 20.37
C ASP A 55 -13.02 -8.56 20.62
N ALA A 56 -12.57 -8.20 21.83
CA ALA A 56 -11.90 -6.93 22.07
C ALA A 56 -10.65 -6.89 21.17
N GLY A 57 -10.72 -6.11 20.09
CA GLY A 57 -9.60 -5.90 19.17
C GLY A 57 -8.50 -5.05 19.80
N ASP A 58 -7.34 -4.98 19.16
CA ASP A 58 -6.32 -4.00 19.56
C ASP A 58 -6.82 -2.57 19.29
N ASP A 59 -6.35 -1.62 20.10
CA ASP A 59 -6.66 -0.18 20.03
C ASP A 59 -6.04 0.53 18.81
N LEU A 60 -5.89 -0.15 17.67
CA LEU A 60 -5.39 0.43 16.43
C LEU A 60 -6.53 0.98 15.58
N ASP A 61 -6.24 2.05 14.84
CA ASP A 61 -7.24 2.76 14.05
C ASP A 61 -7.74 1.97 12.83
N ASP A 62 -8.92 2.32 12.33
CA ASP A 62 -9.49 1.67 11.13
C ASP A 62 -8.58 1.84 9.90
N THR A 63 -7.81 2.93 9.84
CA THR A 63 -6.81 3.20 8.79
C THR A 63 -5.72 2.13 8.78
N TYR A 64 -5.16 1.79 9.95
CA TYR A 64 -4.13 0.77 10.10
C TYR A 64 -4.62 -0.57 9.55
N TYR A 65 -5.81 -1.00 9.95
CA TYR A 65 -6.34 -2.30 9.56
C TYR A 65 -6.73 -2.37 8.08
N LEU A 66 -7.23 -1.26 7.52
CA LEU A 66 -7.44 -1.14 6.08
C LEU A 66 -6.11 -1.27 5.34
N ALA A 67 -5.10 -0.48 5.73
CA ALA A 67 -3.76 -0.52 5.17
C ALA A 67 -3.14 -1.92 5.28
N LYS A 68 -3.26 -2.57 6.44
CA LYS A 68 -2.76 -3.93 6.66
C LYS A 68 -3.42 -4.95 5.73
N SER A 69 -4.72 -4.82 5.47
CA SER A 69 -5.43 -5.72 4.54
C SER A 69 -4.95 -5.59 3.09
N TYR A 70 -4.64 -4.37 2.64
CA TYR A 70 -4.00 -4.13 1.34
C TYR A 70 -2.56 -4.65 1.30
N LEU A 71 -1.81 -4.52 2.40
CA LEU A 71 -0.45 -5.05 2.52
C LEU A 71 -0.41 -6.57 2.33
N ASP A 72 -1.37 -7.29 2.93
CA ASP A 72 -1.48 -8.75 2.82
C ASP A 72 -1.81 -9.23 1.39
N LEU A 73 -2.37 -8.35 0.58
CA LEU A 73 -2.66 -8.56 -0.84
C LEU A 73 -1.57 -8.01 -1.77
N GLN A 74 -0.47 -7.50 -1.22
CA GLN A 74 0.64 -6.90 -1.98
C GLN A 74 0.23 -5.68 -2.81
N GLU A 75 -0.82 -4.97 -2.40
CA GLU A 75 -1.29 -3.72 -3.00
C GLU A 75 -0.54 -2.53 -2.38
N TYR A 76 0.79 -2.53 -2.48
CA TYR A 76 1.67 -1.64 -1.72
C TYR A 76 1.45 -0.14 -1.96
N ASP A 77 1.20 0.27 -3.20
CA ASP A 77 0.92 1.67 -3.53
C ASP A 77 -0.35 2.18 -2.82
N ARG A 78 -1.38 1.33 -2.68
CA ARG A 78 -2.61 1.70 -1.95
C ARG A 78 -2.35 1.84 -0.45
N VAL A 79 -1.54 0.96 0.13
CA VAL A 79 -1.12 1.07 1.54
C VAL A 79 -0.45 2.42 1.78
N ALA A 80 0.51 2.80 0.94
CA ALA A 80 1.23 4.07 1.04
C ALA A 80 0.28 5.28 0.92
N TYR A 81 -0.75 5.18 0.08
CA TYR A 81 -1.77 6.22 -0.06
C TYR A 81 -2.60 6.42 1.22
N PHE A 82 -3.18 5.36 1.78
CA PHE A 82 -4.06 5.45 2.95
C PHE A 82 -3.31 5.80 4.25
N THR A 83 -2.03 5.45 4.35
CA THR A 83 -1.21 5.70 5.55
C THR A 83 -0.43 7.02 5.50
N ARG A 84 -0.61 7.84 4.47
CA ARG A 84 0.13 9.10 4.31
C ARG A 84 -0.17 10.06 5.46
N GLY A 85 0.87 10.48 6.18
CA GLY A 85 0.74 11.42 7.31
C GLY A 85 0.18 10.79 8.59
N SER A 86 0.00 9.46 8.64
CA SER A 86 -0.33 8.76 9.88
C SER A 86 0.88 8.67 10.83
N ALA A 87 0.61 8.47 12.12
CA ALA A 87 1.61 8.31 13.17
C ALA A 87 1.63 6.87 13.72
N GLY A 88 2.65 6.53 14.50
CA GLY A 88 2.73 5.24 15.19
C GLY A 88 2.85 4.05 14.23
N ALA A 89 2.06 3.00 14.47
CA ALA A 89 2.15 1.75 13.70
C ALA A 89 1.82 1.96 12.20
N SER A 90 0.85 2.82 11.88
CA SER A 90 0.47 3.13 10.49
C SER A 90 1.59 3.85 9.73
N GLN A 91 2.43 4.62 10.43
CA GLN A 91 3.61 5.27 9.85
C GLN A 91 4.66 4.24 9.41
N PHE A 92 4.88 3.20 10.23
CA PHE A 92 5.76 2.10 9.83
C PHE A 92 5.24 1.41 8.57
N LEU A 93 3.93 1.11 8.50
CA LEU A 93 3.31 0.53 7.31
C LEU A 93 3.51 1.41 6.07
N HIS A 94 3.45 2.74 6.21
CA HIS A 94 3.67 3.67 5.11
C HIS A 94 5.05 3.48 4.46
N TYR A 95 6.11 3.58 5.26
CA TYR A 95 7.48 3.45 4.75
C TYR A 95 7.79 2.03 4.28
N TYR A 96 7.29 1.03 4.99
CA TYR A 96 7.48 -0.37 4.62
C TYR A 96 6.80 -0.70 3.28
N ALA A 97 5.58 -0.22 3.07
CA ALA A 97 4.88 -0.42 1.80
C ALA A 97 5.55 0.32 0.64
N ARG A 98 6.06 1.54 0.85
CA ARG A 98 6.83 2.24 -0.19
C ARG A 98 8.06 1.43 -0.61
N TYR A 99 8.84 0.95 0.35
CA TYR A 99 9.98 0.08 0.10
C TYR A 99 9.58 -1.18 -0.70
N LEU A 100 8.53 -1.90 -0.25
CA LEU A 100 8.06 -3.11 -0.94
C LEU A 100 7.53 -2.81 -2.34
N SER A 101 6.91 -1.65 -2.56
CA SER A 101 6.46 -1.25 -3.88
C SER A 101 7.64 -1.06 -4.83
N ASP A 102 8.70 -0.40 -4.38
CA ASP A 102 9.89 -0.15 -5.18
C ASP A 102 10.63 -1.46 -5.48
N GLU A 103 10.73 -2.34 -4.47
CA GLU A 103 11.35 -3.66 -4.64
C GLU A 103 10.55 -4.55 -5.60
N LYS A 104 9.21 -4.52 -5.53
CA LYS A 104 8.34 -5.21 -6.49
C LYS A 104 8.56 -4.71 -7.91
N LYS A 105 8.57 -3.38 -8.12
CA LYS A 105 8.83 -2.76 -9.43
C LYS A 105 10.20 -3.14 -9.98
N ARG A 106 11.24 -3.10 -9.14
CA ARG A 106 12.62 -3.51 -9.50
C ARG A 106 12.69 -4.97 -9.94
N LEU A 107 11.95 -5.86 -9.28
CA LEU A 107 11.88 -7.28 -9.64
C LEU A 107 11.09 -7.49 -10.94
N ASP A 108 9.95 -6.82 -11.10
CA ASP A 108 9.13 -6.88 -12.31
C ASP A 108 9.93 -6.40 -13.54
N ASP A 109 10.68 -5.30 -13.40
CA ASP A 109 11.56 -4.74 -14.46
C ASP A 109 12.68 -5.72 -14.87
N THR A 110 13.15 -6.55 -13.93
CA THR A 110 14.22 -7.53 -14.17
C THR A 110 13.70 -8.81 -14.85
N VAL A 111 12.41 -9.13 -14.67
CA VAL A 111 11.76 -10.34 -15.21
C VAL A 111 11.23 -10.15 -16.64
N GLU A 112 11.18 -8.92 -17.16
CA GLU A 112 11.02 -8.70 -18.60
C GLU A 112 12.32 -9.03 -19.36
N PRO A 113 12.53 -10.29 -19.79
CA PRO A 113 12.91 -10.53 -21.18
C PRO A 113 12.44 -11.90 -21.76
N ILE A 114 11.14 -12.16 -21.97
CA ILE A 114 10.70 -13.41 -22.66
C ILE A 114 9.50 -13.26 -23.63
N THR A 115 9.26 -12.09 -24.22
CA THR A 115 8.48 -11.99 -25.48
C THR A 115 9.36 -11.31 -26.54
N ALA A 116 10.13 -12.16 -27.22
CA ALA A 116 11.33 -11.84 -27.99
C ALA A 116 11.11 -11.25 -29.40
N THR A 117 10.08 -10.44 -29.66
CA THR A 117 9.86 -9.90 -31.04
C THR A 117 9.78 -8.38 -31.18
N ASP A 118 9.55 -7.61 -30.12
CA ASP A 118 9.42 -6.13 -30.23
C ASP A 118 10.67 -5.33 -29.84
N ARG A 119 11.74 -6.01 -29.38
CA ARG A 119 12.94 -5.33 -28.85
C ARG A 119 13.85 -4.72 -29.91
N VAL A 120 13.84 -5.25 -31.14
CA VAL A 120 14.71 -4.73 -32.21
C VAL A 120 14.28 -3.31 -32.59
N ALA A 121 12.97 -3.03 -32.62
CA ALA A 121 12.46 -1.70 -32.94
C ALA A 121 12.72 -0.65 -31.83
N SER A 122 12.77 -1.06 -30.57
CA SER A 122 12.95 -0.13 -29.43
C SER A 122 14.42 0.16 -29.11
N GLN A 123 15.34 -0.71 -29.52
CA GLN A 123 16.78 -0.52 -29.29
C GLN A 123 17.39 0.45 -30.30
N GLU A 124 16.93 0.40 -31.56
CA GLU A 124 17.34 1.33 -32.63
C GLU A 124 17.00 2.80 -32.30
N MET A 125 15.92 3.06 -31.56
CA MET A 125 15.58 4.42 -31.11
C MET A 125 16.48 4.95 -29.99
N LYS A 126 17.09 4.08 -29.17
CA LYS A 126 17.97 4.50 -28.07
C LYS A 126 19.36 4.88 -28.58
N ASP A 127 19.85 4.19 -29.61
CA ASP A 127 21.17 4.43 -30.17
C ASP A 127 21.25 5.75 -30.98
N LEU A 128 20.15 6.16 -31.63
CA LEU A 128 20.07 7.46 -32.31
C LEU A 128 20.04 8.66 -31.35
N GLN A 129 19.58 8.45 -30.11
CA GLN A 129 19.52 9.49 -29.09
C GLN A 129 20.89 9.78 -28.46
N VAL A 130 21.80 8.80 -28.48
CA VAL A 130 23.20 8.94 -28.06
C VAL A 130 24.04 9.66 -29.13
N CYS A 131 23.74 9.48 -30.42
CA CYS A 131 24.47 10.15 -31.50
C CYS A 131 24.04 11.61 -31.75
N ALA A 132 22.87 12.04 -31.27
CA ALA A 132 22.35 13.40 -31.47
C ALA A 132 22.69 14.40 -30.35
N GLY A 133 23.38 13.96 -29.29
CA GLY A 133 23.76 14.81 -28.16
C GLY A 133 25.22 14.63 -27.77
N SER A 134 26.11 15.36 -28.44
CA SER A 134 27.53 15.44 -28.05
C SER A 134 27.66 15.84 -26.57
N PRO A 135 28.59 15.24 -25.80
CA PRO A 135 28.74 15.48 -24.38
C PRO A 135 29.51 16.77 -24.12
N PHE A 136 28.86 17.73 -23.47
CA PHE A 136 29.58 18.78 -22.75
C PHE A 136 30.25 18.15 -21.52
N LEU A 137 31.55 17.87 -21.69
CA LEU A 137 32.63 18.10 -20.74
C LEU A 137 32.23 18.19 -19.26
N PHE A 138 32.41 17.08 -18.52
CA PHE A 138 32.70 17.14 -17.08
C PHE A 138 34.13 16.67 -16.89
N ASP A 139 35.07 17.61 -17.05
CA ASP A 139 36.44 17.47 -16.60
C ASP A 139 36.53 17.91 -15.13
N VAL A 140 36.95 16.95 -14.29
CA VAL A 140 38.14 17.00 -13.41
C VAL A 140 38.27 18.11 -12.35
N GLU A 141 38.76 17.65 -11.19
CA GLU A 141 39.49 18.37 -10.12
C GLU A 141 38.71 19.02 -8.95
N TRP A 142 38.83 18.39 -7.78
CA TRP A 142 38.83 19.11 -6.51
C TRP A 142 40.02 18.62 -5.68
N SER A 143 41.10 19.40 -5.67
CA SER A 143 42.20 19.26 -4.72
C SER A 143 42.71 20.64 -4.31
N HIS A 144 43.01 20.74 -3.00
CA HIS A 144 43.59 21.85 -2.23
C HIS A 144 42.60 22.98 -1.84
N GLU A 145 42.56 23.53 -0.62
CA GLU A 145 43.65 23.70 0.36
C GLU A 145 43.11 24.02 1.76
N VAL A 146 43.82 23.53 2.78
CA VAL A 146 43.82 24.02 4.16
C VAL A 146 44.80 25.18 4.24
N GLN A 147 44.39 26.38 4.71
CA GLN A 147 45.18 27.20 5.64
C GLN A 147 44.41 28.47 6.07
N THR A 148 44.09 28.60 7.37
CA THR A 148 44.74 29.53 8.34
C THR A 148 44.28 29.15 9.73
#